data_AF-Q02835-F1
#
_entry.id   AF-Q02835-F1
#
_cell.length_a   1.000
_cell.length_b   1.000
_cell.length_c   1.000
_cell.angle_alpha   90.00
_cell.angle_beta   90.00
_cell.angle_gamma   90.00
#
_symmetry.space_group_name_H-M   'P 1'
#
loop_
_entity.id
_entity.type
_entity.pdbx_description
1 polymer ?
#
loop_
_entity_poly.entity_id
_entity_poly.type
_entity_poly.pdbx_seq_one_letter_code
_entity_poly.pdbx_strand_id
1 'polypeptide(L)'
;MCWGRSWTFGRSSSKGWRPTSSASSYDEHRADLSTLADEMVDLASQGRDGLEVDRAFHLKLMEPLGNDLILQLTEAFWQVQAIVAPTLRTEPEDRLITAQRHRAIVDAATAGDPEALRSAIADHYAPIRTSIARAVQS
;
A
#
# COMPACT_ATOMS: atom_id res chain seq x y z
N MET A 1 33.17 11.94 -1.08
CA MET A 1 33.09 13.34 -1.58
C MET A 1 31.72 13.89 -1.19
N CYS A 2 31.71 15.04 -0.52
CA CYS A 2 30.55 15.62 0.17
C CYS A 2 29.44 16.11 -0.79
N TRP A 3 28.18 15.86 -0.44
CA TRP A 3 27.07 16.75 -0.79
C TRP A 3 26.53 17.36 0.49
N GLY A 4 27.13 18.49 0.86
CA GLY A 4 26.63 19.36 1.91
C GLY A 4 25.38 20.08 1.44
N ARG A 5 24.27 19.90 2.16
CA ARG A 5 23.16 20.85 2.16
C ARG A 5 23.21 21.59 3.49
N SER A 6 23.67 22.84 3.42
CA SER A 6 23.77 23.76 4.54
C SER A 6 22.37 24.20 4.95
N TRP A 7 21.97 23.91 6.18
CA TRP A 7 20.72 24.40 6.76
C TRP A 7 20.94 25.82 7.27
N THR A 8 20.59 26.83 6.46
CA THR A 8 20.50 28.21 6.96
C THR A 8 19.18 28.38 7.71
N PHE A 9 19.26 28.57 9.03
CA PHE A 9 18.14 28.85 9.91
C PHE A 9 17.66 30.30 9.69
N GLY A 10 16.85 30.51 8.65
CA GLY A 10 16.20 31.79 8.39
C GLY A 10 14.98 31.96 9.29
N ARG A 11 15.06 32.85 10.30
CA ARG A 11 13.89 33.37 11.01
C ARG A 11 13.05 34.19 10.03
N SER A 12 11.99 33.61 9.49
CA SER A 12 10.96 34.37 8.77
C SER A 12 9.72 34.53 9.64
N SER A 13 9.32 35.78 9.75
CA SER A 13 8.26 36.34 10.58
C SER A 13 6.89 35.69 10.38
N SER A 14 6.16 35.64 11.50
CA SER A 14 4.76 35.23 11.64
C SER A 14 3.83 35.90 10.62
N LYS A 15 3.49 35.17 9.56
CA LYS A 15 2.29 35.41 8.74
C LYS A 15 1.31 34.29 9.04
N GLY A 16 0.07 34.67 9.37
CA GLY A 16 -0.96 33.80 9.95
C GLY A 16 -1.05 32.42 9.32
N TRP A 17 -0.88 31.40 10.16
CA TRP A 17 -1.02 30.00 9.76
C TRP A 17 -2.46 29.73 9.33
N ARG A 18 -2.66 29.40 8.05
CA ARG A 18 -3.87 28.76 7.54
C ARG A 18 -3.59 27.25 7.50
N PRO A 19 -4.26 26.40 8.30
CA PRO A 19 -3.98 24.96 8.32
C PRO A 19 -4.46 24.17 7.10
N THR A 20 -4.79 24.81 5.97
CA THR A 20 -5.54 24.15 4.89
C THR A 20 -4.69 23.22 4.02
N SER A 21 -3.35 23.22 4.14
CA SER A 21 -2.50 22.40 3.26
C SER A 21 -2.46 20.92 3.65
N SER A 22 -2.45 20.59 4.95
CA SER A 22 -2.33 19.17 5.36
C SER A 22 -3.60 18.38 5.12
N ALA A 23 -4.77 18.96 5.38
CA ALA A 23 -6.05 18.31 5.13
C ALA A 23 -6.21 17.97 3.63
N SER A 24 -5.94 18.94 2.75
CA SER A 24 -5.93 18.72 1.29
C SER A 24 -5.00 17.58 0.89
N SER A 25 -3.78 17.57 1.44
CA SER A 25 -2.79 16.53 1.12
C SER A 25 -3.23 15.12 1.56
N TYR A 26 -3.90 14.99 2.72
CA TYR A 26 -4.44 13.69 3.15
C TYR A 26 -5.65 13.26 2.30
N ASP A 27 -6.50 14.20 1.90
CA ASP A 27 -7.66 13.91 1.06
C ASP A 27 -7.22 13.49 -0.36
N GLU A 28 -6.24 14.18 -0.94
CA GLU A 28 -5.60 13.81 -2.21
C GLU A 28 -4.98 12.41 -2.13
N HIS A 29 -4.23 12.14 -1.06
CA HIS A 29 -3.62 10.83 -0.84
C HIS A 29 -4.65 9.70 -0.75
N ARG A 30 -5.76 9.92 -0.04
CA ARG A 30 -6.86 8.95 0.06
C ARG A 30 -7.54 8.71 -1.28
N ALA A 31 -7.72 9.77 -2.08
CA ALA A 31 -8.28 9.68 -3.42
C ALA A 31 -7.38 8.87 -4.38
N ASP A 32 -6.07 9.11 -4.34
CA ASP A 32 -5.07 8.34 -5.11
C ASP A 32 -5.11 6.86 -4.73
N LEU A 33 -5.10 6.56 -3.42
CA LEU A 33 -5.14 5.18 -2.93
C LEU A 33 -6.45 4.47 -3.33
N SER A 34 -7.60 5.17 -3.28
CA SER A 34 -8.87 4.63 -3.76
C SER A 34 -8.86 4.36 -5.25
N THR A 35 -8.27 5.25 -6.04
CA THR A 35 -8.17 5.10 -7.50
C THR A 35 -7.36 3.86 -7.87
N LEU A 36 -6.24 3.62 -7.17
CA LEU A 36 -5.45 2.40 -7.36
C LEU A 36 -6.25 1.14 -7.05
N ALA A 37 -7.01 1.13 -5.95
CA ALA A 37 -7.86 -0.02 -5.60
C ALA A 37 -8.97 -0.26 -6.64
N ASP A 38 -9.56 0.79 -7.19
CA ASP A 38 -10.58 0.69 -8.24
C ASP A 38 -9.98 0.15 -9.55
N GLU A 39 -8.78 0.61 -9.92
CA GLU A 39 -8.05 0.08 -11.07
C GLU A 39 -7.69 -1.41 -10.90
N MET A 40 -7.30 -1.84 -9.70
CA MET A 40 -7.07 -3.26 -9.40
C MET A 40 -8.32 -4.10 -9.64
N VAL A 41 -9.49 -3.62 -9.19
CA VAL A 41 -10.77 -4.33 -9.37
C VAL A 41 -11.16 -4.38 -10.85
N ASP A 42 -10.98 -3.26 -11.57
CA ASP A 42 -11.29 -3.18 -13.00
C ASP A 42 -10.41 -4.16 -13.82
N LEU A 43 -9.09 -4.11 -13.63
CA LEU A 43 -8.14 -5.01 -14.30
C LEU A 43 -8.45 -6.48 -14.00
N ALA A 44 -8.75 -6.80 -12.74
CA ALA A 44 -9.11 -8.16 -12.35
C ALA A 44 -10.41 -8.64 -13.01
N SER A 45 -11.43 -7.78 -13.09
CA SER A 45 -12.70 -8.09 -13.74
C SER A 45 -12.55 -8.37 -15.25
N GLN A 46 -11.55 -7.76 -15.87
CA GLN A 46 -11.18 -7.97 -17.27
C GLN A 46 -10.23 -9.17 -17.48
N GLY A 47 -9.86 -9.88 -16.41
CA GLY A 47 -8.90 -10.98 -16.48
C GLY A 47 -7.48 -10.55 -16.84
N ARG A 48 -7.13 -9.27 -16.66
CA ARG A 48 -5.79 -8.72 -16.87
C ARG A 48 -4.95 -8.86 -15.60
N ASP A 49 -3.63 -8.93 -15.74
CA ASP A 49 -2.76 -8.80 -14.58
C ASP A 49 -2.73 -7.34 -14.11
N GLY A 50 -2.43 -7.15 -12.83
CA GLY A 50 -2.37 -5.84 -12.18
C GLY A 50 -1.10 -5.69 -11.35
N LEU A 51 0.03 -6.27 -11.77
CA LEU A 51 1.26 -6.27 -10.97
C LEU A 51 1.78 -4.85 -10.70
N GLU A 52 1.74 -3.96 -11.70
CA GLU A 52 2.22 -2.59 -11.53
C GLU A 52 1.31 -1.77 -10.60
N VAL A 53 -0.01 -1.91 -10.74
CA VAL A 53 -0.97 -1.24 -9.85
C VAL A 53 -0.92 -1.81 -8.43
N ASP A 54 -0.72 -3.12 -8.27
CA ASP A 54 -0.54 -3.79 -6.98
C ASP A 54 0.71 -3.25 -6.27
N ARG A 55 1.83 -3.10 -6.98
CA ARG A 55 3.02 -2.44 -6.46
C ARG A 55 2.74 -1.00 -6.03
N ALA A 56 2.12 -0.22 -6.92
CA ALA A 56 1.83 1.19 -6.66
C ALA A 56 0.92 1.35 -5.43
N PHE A 57 -0.07 0.47 -5.26
CA PHE A 57 -0.95 0.43 -4.10
C PHE A 57 -0.16 0.25 -2.79
N HIS A 58 0.72 -0.75 -2.72
CA HIS A 58 1.49 -1.04 -1.50
C HIS A 58 2.39 0.13 -1.10
N LEU A 59 3.02 0.79 -2.08
CA LEU A 59 3.85 1.96 -1.83
C LEU A 59 2.99 3.15 -1.38
N LYS A 60 1.89 3.44 -2.10
CA LYS A 60 0.96 4.51 -1.76
C LYS A 60 0.43 4.34 -0.34
N LEU A 61 -0.03 3.15 0.06
CA LEU A 61 -0.54 2.87 1.40
C LEU A 61 0.44 3.26 2.53
N MET A 62 1.75 3.19 2.28
CA MET A 62 2.78 3.46 3.28
C MET A 62 3.29 4.91 3.30
N GLU A 63 3.08 5.69 2.23
CA GLU A 63 3.59 7.07 2.11
C GLU A 63 3.24 7.99 3.29
N PRO A 64 2.02 7.97 3.88
CA PRO A 64 1.65 8.89 4.96
C PRO A 64 2.44 8.68 6.25
N LEU A 65 3.11 7.53 6.40
CA LEU A 65 3.94 7.26 7.57
C LEU A 65 5.19 8.13 7.60
N GLY A 66 5.59 8.73 6.48
CA GLY A 66 6.77 9.61 6.39
C GLY A 66 8.06 8.91 6.81
N ASN A 67 8.13 7.59 6.63
CA ASN A 67 9.23 6.74 7.07
C ASN A 67 9.83 5.99 5.88
N ASP A 68 10.90 6.56 5.32
CA ASP A 68 11.58 6.03 4.13
C ASP A 68 12.06 4.59 4.28
N LEU A 69 12.44 4.18 5.50
CA LEU A 69 12.85 2.80 5.76
C LEU A 69 11.68 1.83 5.55
N ILE A 70 10.50 2.18 6.06
CA ILE A 70 9.30 1.35 5.88
C ILE A 70 8.91 1.29 4.41
N LEU A 71 8.97 2.40 3.68
CA LEU A 71 8.68 2.42 2.25
C LEU A 71 9.64 1.50 1.47
N GLN A 72 10.94 1.56 1.76
CA GLN A 72 11.95 0.70 1.13
C GLN A 72 11.77 -0.78 1.46
N LEU A 73 11.45 -1.10 2.73
CA LEU A 73 11.19 -2.48 3.13
C LEU A 73 9.92 -3.03 2.48
N THR A 74 8.86 -2.23 2.40
CA THR A 74 7.63 -2.59 1.68
C THR A 74 7.93 -2.88 0.22
N GLU A 75 8.73 -2.05 -0.45
CA GLU A 75 9.13 -2.31 -1.85
C GLU A 75 9.92 -3.62 -1.98
N ALA A 76 10.91 -3.83 -1.12
CA ALA A 76 11.74 -5.04 -1.14
C ALA A 76 10.90 -6.31 -0.90
N PHE A 77 10.00 -6.28 0.06
CA PHE A 77 9.11 -7.40 0.34
C PHE A 77 8.12 -7.65 -0.79
N TRP A 78 7.57 -6.59 -1.38
CA TRP A 78 6.70 -6.71 -2.55
C TRP A 78 7.42 -7.39 -3.72
N GLN A 79 8.67 -7.00 -4.00
CA GLN A 79 9.46 -7.63 -5.06
C GLN A 79 9.68 -9.14 -4.80
N VAL A 80 10.01 -9.51 -3.56
CA VAL A 80 10.17 -10.93 -3.18
C VAL A 80 8.85 -11.67 -3.33
N GLN A 81 7.73 -11.08 -2.88
CA GLN A 81 6.40 -11.67 -3.01
C GLN A 81 6.01 -11.89 -4.46
N ALA A 82 6.21 -10.90 -5.34
CA ALA A 82 5.88 -10.99 -6.76
C ALA A 82 6.64 -12.13 -7.48
N ILE A 83 7.86 -12.44 -7.02
CA ILE A 83 8.68 -13.54 -7.55
C ILE A 83 8.26 -14.88 -6.95
N VAL A 84 8.08 -14.95 -5.64
CA VAL A 84 7.91 -16.21 -4.91
C VAL A 84 6.47 -16.72 -4.96
N ALA A 85 5.46 -15.85 -4.85
CA ALA A 85 4.05 -16.27 -4.75
C ALA A 85 3.57 -17.15 -5.94
N PRO A 86 3.96 -16.88 -7.20
CA PRO A 86 3.64 -17.78 -8.32
C PRO A 86 4.27 -19.17 -8.19
N THR A 87 5.45 -19.28 -7.56
CA THR A 87 6.17 -20.55 -7.38
C THR A 87 5.55 -21.44 -6.30
N LEU A 88 4.92 -20.82 -5.29
CA LEU A 88 4.28 -21.53 -4.19
C LEU A 88 2.96 -22.21 -4.57
N ARG A 89 2.54 -22.11 -5.84
CA ARG A 89 1.22 -22.54 -6.31
C ARG A 89 0.15 -22.09 -5.32
N THR A 90 0.22 -20.80 -4.94
CA THR A 90 -0.81 -20.17 -4.13
C THR A 90 -2.15 -20.63 -4.71
N GLU A 91 -3.07 -21.09 -3.85
CA GLU A 91 -4.39 -21.54 -4.32
C GLU A 91 -4.88 -20.53 -5.35
N PRO A 92 -5.58 -20.96 -6.43
CA PRO A 92 -6.16 -20.03 -7.38
C PRO A 92 -7.19 -19.15 -6.66
N GLU A 93 -6.70 -18.16 -5.95
CA GLU A 93 -7.50 -17.06 -5.50
C GLU A 93 -7.84 -16.29 -6.76
N ASP A 94 -9.13 -16.06 -6.95
CA ASP A 94 -9.57 -15.21 -8.03
C ASP A 94 -8.86 -13.85 -7.87
N ARG A 95 -8.23 -13.37 -8.94
CA ARG A 95 -7.62 -12.04 -8.99
C ARG A 95 -8.60 -10.97 -8.50
N LEU A 96 -9.90 -11.18 -8.74
CA LEU A 96 -10.96 -10.32 -8.26
C LEU A 96 -11.09 -10.32 -6.74
N ILE A 97 -10.93 -11.47 -6.07
CA ILE A 97 -10.93 -11.56 -4.60
C ILE A 97 -9.71 -10.80 -4.04
N THR A 98 -8.52 -11.00 -4.62
CA THR A 98 -7.33 -10.26 -4.21
C THR A 98 -7.54 -8.75 -4.36
N ALA A 99 -8.09 -8.29 -5.49
CA ALA A 99 -8.41 -6.87 -5.71
C ALA A 99 -9.47 -6.35 -4.71
N GLN A 100 -10.51 -7.12 -4.41
CA GLN A 100 -11.52 -6.77 -3.41
C GLN A 100 -10.93 -6.64 -2.00
N ARG A 101 -9.91 -7.44 -1.65
CA ARG A 101 -9.23 -7.28 -0.36
C ARG A 101 -8.41 -5.99 -0.27
N HIS A 102 -7.78 -5.58 -1.36
CA HIS A 102 -7.14 -4.26 -1.42
C HIS A 102 -8.16 -3.14 -1.24
N ARG A 103 -9.33 -3.24 -1.90
CA ARG A 103 -10.43 -2.31 -1.70
C ARG A 103 -10.89 -2.26 -0.24
N ALA A 104 -11.04 -3.40 0.42
CA ALA A 104 -11.41 -3.46 1.84
C ALA A 104 -10.38 -2.76 2.75
N ILE A 105 -9.09 -2.85 2.44
CA ILE A 105 -8.03 -2.11 3.15
C ILE A 105 -8.24 -0.59 2.99
N VAL A 106 -8.52 -0.11 1.78
CA VAL A 106 -8.79 1.32 1.54
C VAL A 106 -10.02 1.79 2.28
N ASP A 107 -11.11 1.03 2.23
CA ASP A 107 -12.36 1.40 2.88
C ASP A 107 -12.16 1.48 4.41
N ALA A 108 -11.45 0.54 5.01
CA ALA A 108 -11.12 0.55 6.44
C ALA A 108 -10.18 1.71 6.83
N ALA A 109 -9.13 1.96 6.03
CA ALA A 109 -8.22 3.09 6.25
C ALA A 109 -8.95 4.43 6.12
N THR A 110 -9.86 4.53 5.16
CA THR A 110 -10.68 5.72 4.89
C THR A 110 -11.69 5.96 5.99
N ALA A 111 -12.27 4.91 6.57
CA ALA A 111 -13.17 5.01 7.72
C ALA A 111 -12.46 5.45 9.01
N GLY A 112 -11.12 5.37 9.05
CA GLY A 112 -10.35 5.66 10.26
C GLY A 112 -10.59 4.62 11.37
N ASP A 113 -10.87 3.37 11.00
CA ASP A 113 -11.12 2.25 11.91
C ASP A 113 -9.88 1.33 11.98
N PRO A 114 -9.06 1.43 13.05
CA PRO A 114 -7.83 0.66 13.16
C PRO A 114 -8.06 -0.86 13.26
N GLU A 115 -9.17 -1.29 13.86
CA GLU A 115 -9.44 -2.72 14.04
C GLU A 115 -9.94 -3.33 12.73
N ALA A 116 -10.81 -2.63 12.00
CA ALA A 116 -11.19 -3.03 10.65
C ALA A 116 -9.98 -3.06 9.71
N LEU A 117 -9.08 -2.07 9.81
CA LEU A 117 -7.86 -2.03 9.00
C LEU A 117 -6.94 -3.22 9.31
N ARG A 118 -6.76 -3.54 10.60
CA ARG A 118 -5.96 -4.70 11.02
C ARG A 118 -6.57 -6.01 10.51
N SER A 119 -7.90 -6.15 10.55
CA SER A 119 -8.60 -7.32 10.01
C SER A 119 -8.42 -7.43 8.51
N ALA A 120 -8.64 -6.34 7.75
CA ALA A 120 -8.51 -6.33 6.29
C ALA A 120 -7.09 -6.70 5.84
N ILE A 121 -6.06 -6.20 6.53
CA ILE A 121 -4.66 -6.57 6.29
C ILE A 121 -4.43 -8.06 6.59
N ALA A 122 -4.96 -8.58 7.70
CA ALA A 122 -4.82 -9.99 8.04
C ALA A 122 -5.46 -10.90 6.99
N ASP A 123 -6.64 -10.54 6.50
CA ASP A 123 -7.36 -11.27 5.45
C ASP A 123 -6.61 -11.22 4.11
N HIS A 124 -6.02 -10.06 3.77
CA HIS A 124 -5.18 -9.91 2.58
C HIS A 124 -3.97 -10.88 2.59
N TYR A 125 -3.28 -11.03 3.72
CA TYR A 125 -2.11 -11.92 3.82
C TYR A 125 -2.44 -13.40 4.11
N ALA A 126 -3.69 -13.75 4.41
CA ALA A 126 -4.07 -15.12 4.74
C ALA A 126 -3.74 -16.17 3.65
N PRO A 127 -3.94 -15.92 2.34
CA PRO A 127 -3.66 -16.90 1.28
C PRO A 127 -2.18 -17.23 1.16
N ILE A 128 -1.31 -16.21 1.18
CA ILE A 128 0.13 -16.44 1.04
C ILE A 128 0.68 -17.17 2.28
N ARG A 129 0.17 -16.86 3.48
CA ARG A 129 0.52 -17.61 4.71
C ARG A 129 0.13 -19.08 4.62
N THR A 130 -1.07 -19.37 4.11
CA THR A 130 -1.55 -20.74 3.90
C THR A 130 -0.65 -21.49 2.91
N SER A 131 -0.25 -20.81 1.84
CA SER A 131 0.57 -21.39 0.78
C SER A 131 2.01 -21.66 1.24
N ILE A 132 2.60 -20.73 2.00
CA ILE A 132 3.90 -20.94 2.65
C ILE A 132 3.82 -22.11 3.64
N ALA A 133 2.78 -22.15 4.49
CA ALA A 133 2.60 -23.22 5.46
C ALA A 133 2.53 -24.60 4.80
N ARG A 134 1.88 -24.69 3.63
CA ARG A 134 1.84 -25.91 2.83
C ARG A 134 3.22 -26.27 2.24
N ALA A 135 3.93 -25.29 1.70
CA ALA A 135 5.21 -25.51 1.04
C ALA A 135 6.35 -25.92 1.99
N VAL A 136 6.29 -25.54 3.27
CA VAL A 136 7.28 -25.95 4.28
C VAL A 136 6.98 -27.29 4.94
N GLN A 137 5.78 -27.84 4.71
CA GLN A 137 5.36 -29.15 5.24
C GLN A 137 5.51 -30.29 4.22
N SER A 138 5.79 -29.96 2.95
CA SER A 138 6.07 -30.90 1.86
C SER A 138 7.55 -31.19 1.72
#